data_AF-A0A089XCX6-F1
#
_entry.id   AF-A0A089XCX6-F1
#
_cell.length_a   1.000
_cell.length_b   1.000
_cell.length_c   1.000
_cell.angle_alpha   90.00
_cell.angle_beta   90.00
_cell.angle_gamma   90.00
#
_symmetry.space_group_name_H-M   'P 1'
#
loop_
_entity.id
_entity.type
_entity.pdbx_description
1 polymer ?
#
loop_
_entity_poly.entity_id
_entity_poly.type
_entity_poly.pdbx_seq_one_letter_code
_entity_poly.pdbx_strand_id
1 'polypeptide(L)' 'MAEPEQPRVNDVRLGGNGELEFYDGTGWVPYPDVPEDDGTPFLVARSDHDPAGER' A
#
# COMPACT_ATOMS: atom_id res chain seq x y z
N MET A 1 -10.65 11.18 -22.24
CA MET A 1 -9.34 11.03 -21.58
C MET A 1 -9.60 11.20 -20.10
N ALA A 2 -9.35 10.18 -19.27
CA ALA A 2 -9.49 10.35 -17.83
C ALA A 2 -8.39 11.31 -17.35
N GLU A 3 -8.76 12.34 -16.61
CA GLU A 3 -7.78 13.21 -15.95
C GLU A 3 -7.00 12.36 -14.93
N PRO A 4 -5.67 12.58 -14.79
CA PRO A 4 -4.94 11.92 -13.72
C PRO A 4 -5.53 12.39 -12.39
N GLU A 5 -6.09 11.45 -11.64
CA GLU A 5 -6.60 11.73 -10.30
C GLU A 5 -5.45 12.28 -9.45
N GLN A 6 -5.69 13.40 -8.76
CA GLN A 6 -4.71 13.90 -7.80
C GLN A 6 -4.50 12.84 -6.71
N PRO A 7 -3.25 12.62 -6.26
CA PRO A 7 -2.98 11.64 -5.23
C PRO A 7 -3.71 12.00 -3.94
N ARG A 8 -4.32 10.99 -3.32
CA ARG A 8 -5.00 11.11 -2.03
C ARG A 8 -4.01 10.80 -0.91
N VAL A 9 -4.27 11.34 0.28
CA VAL A 9 -3.48 10.99 1.48
C VAL A 9 -3.55 9.48 1.70
N ASN A 10 -2.40 8.86 1.97
CA ASN A 10 -2.17 7.41 2.03
C ASN A 10 -2.24 6.66 0.69
N ASP A 11 -2.30 7.33 -0.46
CA ASP A 11 -2.07 6.65 -1.74
C ASP A 11 -0.67 6.05 -1.75
N VAL A 12 -0.55 4.84 -2.27
CA VAL A 12 0.71 4.08 -2.34
C VAL A 12 1.14 3.95 -3.79
N ARG A 13 2.43 4.16 -4.07
CA ARG A 13 3.04 3.92 -5.37
C ARG A 13 4.41 3.25 -5.23
N LEU A 14 4.91 2.72 -6.35
CA LEU A 14 6.28 2.25 -6.47
C LEU A 14 7.16 3.39 -6.99
N GLY A 15 8.22 3.73 -6.25
CA GLY A 15 9.24 4.69 -6.66
C GLY A 15 10.15 4.16 -7.77
N GLY A 16 10.97 5.03 -8.36
CA GLY A 16 11.87 4.65 -9.47
C GLY A 16 13.03 3.71 -9.07
N ASN A 17 13.28 3.60 -7.77
CA ASN A 17 14.19 2.66 -7.10
C ASN A 17 13.54 1.32 -6.74
N GLY A 18 12.23 1.17 -6.95
CA GLY A 18 11.47 -0.01 -6.52
C GLY A 18 11.04 0.03 -5.06
N GLU A 19 11.24 1.15 -4.35
CA GLU A 19 10.78 1.32 -2.97
C GLU A 19 9.31 1.74 -2.94
N LEU A 20 8.58 1.34 -1.90
CA LEU A 20 7.20 1.80 -1.70
C LEU A 20 7.23 3.23 -1.15
N GLU A 21 6.42 4.11 -1.75
CA GLU A 21 6.21 5.48 -1.29
C GLU A 21 4.72 5.68 -1.01
N PHE A 22 4.39 6.44 0.03
CA PHE A 22 3.02 6.88 0.29
C PHE A 22 2.90 8.40 0.19
N TYR A 23 1.72 8.90 -0.19
CA TYR A 23 1.46 10.32 -0.22
C TYR A 23 0.99 10.82 1.15
N ASP A 24 1.80 11.65 1.81
CA ASP A 24 1.50 12.21 3.14
C ASP A 24 0.50 13.39 3.07
N GLY A 25 0.14 13.83 1.86
CA GLY A 25 -0.70 15.02 1.63
C GLY A 25 0.08 16.22 1.13
N THR A 26 1.39 16.25 1.38
CA THR A 26 2.31 17.29 0.90
C THR A 26 3.20 16.79 -0.25
N GLY A 27 3.50 15.50 -0.26
CA GLY A 27 4.41 14.86 -1.19
C GLY A 27 4.48 13.36 -0.97
N TRP A 28 5.24 12.70 -1.85
CA TRP A 28 5.54 11.27 -1.73
C TRP A 28 6.71 11.09 -0.77
N VAL A 29 6.52 10.23 0.21
CA VAL A 29 7.53 9.89 1.21
C VAL A 29 7.75 8.38 1.22
N PRO A 30 8.97 7.91 1.46
CA PRO A 30 9.25 6.48 1.53
C PRO A 30 8.47 5.85 2.67
N TYR A 31 7.93 4.65 2.44
CA TYR A 31 7.34 3.85 3.51
C TYR A 31 8.47 3.52 4.49
N PRO A 32 8.39 3.95 5.77
CA PRO A 32 9.41 3.59 6.73
C PRO A 32 9.47 2.07 6.81
N ASP A 33 10.68 1.51 6.84
CA ASP A 33 10.90 0.11 7.16
C ASP A 33 10.06 -0.19 8.40
N VAL A 34 9.03 -1.01 8.22
CA VAL A 34 8.32 -1.58 9.34
C VAL A 34 9.42 -2.32 10.09
N PRO A 35 9.71 -1.98 11.37
CA PRO A 35 10.69 -2.75 12.13
C PRO A 35 10.30 -4.21 11.94
N GLU A 36 11.26 -5.06 11.57
CA GLU A 36 11.02 -6.48 11.35
C GLU A 36 10.37 -7.04 12.61
N ASP A 37 9.04 -7.01 12.64
CA ASP A 37 8.24 -7.54 13.72
C ASP A 37 8.37 -9.03 13.52
N ASP A 38 9.25 -9.61 14.33
CA ASP A 38 9.52 -11.03 14.49
C ASP A 38 8.23 -11.85 14.23
N GLY A 39 8.03 -12.25 12.97
CA GLY A 39 7.15 -13.36 12.61
C GLY A 39 5.71 -13.08 12.19
N THR A 40 5.28 -11.89 11.77
CA THR A 40 3.95 -11.77 11.13
C THR A 40 3.93 -10.94 9.85
N PRO A 41 3.79 -11.57 8.66
CA PRO A 41 3.66 -10.82 7.43
C PRO A 41 2.29 -10.13 7.42
N PHE A 42 2.26 -8.84 7.74
CA PHE A 42 1.16 -7.96 7.35
C PHE A 42 1.27 -7.69 5.85
N LEU A 43 1.13 -8.74 5.06
CA LEU A 43 0.71 -8.61 3.68
C LEU A 43 -0.65 -7.95 3.76
N VAL A 44 -0.71 -6.65 3.47
CA VAL A 44 -1.93 -6.01 2.93
C VAL A 44 -2.11 -6.59 1.52
N ALA A 45 -2.30 -7.91 1.45
CA ALA A 45 -3.04 -8.51 0.37
C ALA A 45 -4.44 -7.95 0.56
N ARG A 46 -4.93 -7.22 -0.43
CA ARG A 46 -6.35 -7.17 -0.71
C ARG A 46 -6.79 -8.60 -1.01
N SER A 47 -6.87 -9.43 0.02
CA SER A 47 -7.56 -10.70 -0.02
C SER A 47 -9.01 -10.32 -0.13
N ASP A 48 -9.47 -10.32 -1.37
CA ASP A 48 -10.86 -10.62 -1.69
C ASP A 48 -11.30 -11.73 -0.72
N HIS A 49 -12.10 -11.34 0.27
CA HIS A 49 -12.66 -12.26 1.24
C HIS A 49 -13.77 -12.99 0.50
N ASP A 50 -13.41 -13.99 -0.29
CA ASP A 50 -14.33 -15.02 -0.76
C ASP A 50 -14.83 -15.78 0.49
N PRO A 51 -16.12 -15.68 0.87
CA PRO A 51 -16.67 -16.53 1.90
C PRO A 51 -16.86 -17.93 1.30
N ALA A 52 -15.83 -18.78 1.40
CA ALA A 52 -15.96 -20.19 1.07
C ALA A 52 -16.94 -20.84 2.06
N GLY A 53 -18.07 -21.32 1.51
CA GLY A 53 -19.20 -21.87 2.24
C GLY A 53 -18.83 -23.05 3.14
N GLU A 54 -19.38 -23.02 4.34
CA GLU A 54 -19.42 -24.15 5.27
C GLU A 54 -20.48 -25.16 4.80
N ARG A 55 -20.14 -26.44 4.95
CA ARG A 55 -20.87 -27.63 4.48
C ARG A 55 -22.18 -27.86 5.22
#